data_AF-A0A941JB93-F1
#
_entry.id   AF-A0A941JB93-F1
#
_cell.length_a   1.000
_cell.length_b   1.000
_cell.length_c   1.000
_cell.angle_alpha   90.00
_cell.angle_beta   90.00
_cell.angle_gamma   90.00
#
_symmetry.space_group_name_H-M   'P 1'
#
loop_
_entity.id
_entity.type
_entity.pdbx_description
1 polymer ?
#
loop_
_entity_poly.entity_id
_entity_poly.type
_entity_poly.pdbx_seq_one_letter_code
_entity_poly.pdbx_strand_id
1 'polypeptide(L)'
;MGELDEIYINNAEEVFKYLMCLCHNSDLSEELTQETFYQAVKSIDRYNGECKMSVWLCQIAKHSYYKHLERSKKQQRHMLQDDAIHTSPEAELIYSEDKIAHNRSD
;
A
#
# COMPACT_ATOMS: atom_id res chain seq x y z
N MET A 1 0.69 -9.16 -32.82
CA MET A 1 0.75 -8.79 -31.39
C MET A 1 0.34 -7.33 -31.32
N GLY A 2 -0.46 -6.91 -30.34
CA GLY A 2 -0.92 -5.51 -30.25
C GLY A 2 0.18 -4.57 -29.73
N GLU A 3 0.09 -3.27 -30.01
CA GLU A 3 1.04 -2.25 -29.52
C GLU A 3 1.22 -2.28 -27.99
N LEU A 4 0.12 -2.51 -27.26
CA LEU A 4 0.14 -2.64 -25.80
C LEU A 4 0.86 -3.90 -25.32
N ASP A 5 0.79 -5.01 -26.07
CA ASP A 5 1.52 -6.23 -25.74
C ASP A 5 3.02 -6.00 -25.84
N GLU A 6 3.46 -5.27 -26.88
CA GLU A 6 4.87 -4.91 -27.06
C GLU A 6 5.37 -4.00 -25.94
N ILE A 7 4.56 -3.01 -25.53
CA ILE A 7 4.88 -2.16 -24.38
C ILE A 7 5.04 -3.01 -23.11
N TYR A 8 4.14 -3.96 -22.87
CA TYR A 8 4.24 -4.86 -21.73
C TYR A 8 5.52 -5.70 -21.77
N ILE A 9 5.74 -6.45 -22.85
CA ILE A 9 6.88 -7.36 -23.01
C ILE A 9 8.21 -6.62 -22.84
N ASN A 10 8.31 -5.40 -23.37
CA ASN A 10 9.56 -4.63 -23.35
C ASN A 10 9.83 -3.91 -22.02
N ASN A 11 8.82 -3.69 -21.17
CA ASN A 11 8.98 -2.83 -19.98
C ASN A 11 8.61 -3.51 -18.65
N ALA A 12 7.92 -4.65 -18.65
CA ALA A 12 7.41 -5.26 -17.42
C ALA A 12 8.52 -5.59 -16.40
N GLU A 13 9.64 -6.13 -16.87
CA GLU A 13 10.78 -6.45 -16.00
C GLU A 13 11.41 -5.20 -15.36
N GLU A 14 11.53 -4.10 -16.12
CA GLU A 14 12.09 -2.84 -15.63
C GLU A 14 11.17 -2.20 -14.57
N VAL A 15 9.86 -2.17 -14.84
CA VAL A 15 8.85 -1.67 -13.90
C VAL A 15 8.81 -2.51 -12.62
N PHE A 16 8.87 -3.84 -12.75
CA PHE A 16 8.91 -4.74 -11.60
C PHE A 16 10.16 -4.50 -10.74
N LYS A 17 11.34 -4.41 -11.35
CA LYS A 17 12.59 -4.14 -10.62
C LYS A 17 12.56 -2.78 -9.93
N TYR A 18 12.02 -1.76 -10.60
CA TYR A 18 11.82 -0.44 -10.01
C TYR A 18 10.92 -0.51 -8.76
N LEU A 19 9.79 -1.21 -8.85
CA LEU A 19 8.88 -1.40 -7.72
C LEU A 19 9.52 -2.22 -6.59
N MET A 20 10.29 -3.26 -6.92
CA MET A 20 11.06 -4.04 -5.94
C MET A 20 12.01 -3.15 -5.12
N CYS A 21 12.68 -2.20 -5.76
CA CYS A 21 13.54 -1.24 -5.06
C CYS A 21 12.77 -0.25 -4.18
N LEU A 22 11.48 -0.02 -4.44
CA LEU A 22 10.65 0.88 -3.63
C LEU A 22 10.00 0.15 -2.45
N CYS A 23 9.29 -0.95 -2.71
CA CYS A 23 8.47 -1.61 -1.70
C CYS A 23 9.19 -2.74 -0.96
N HIS A 24 10.31 -3.25 -1.48
CA HIS A 24 11.08 -4.36 -0.89
C HIS A 24 10.24 -5.62 -0.62
N ASN A 25 9.21 -5.84 -1.44
CA ASN A 25 8.28 -6.97 -1.31
C ASN A 25 7.91 -7.47 -2.72
N SER A 26 8.13 -8.77 -2.96
CA SER A 26 7.90 -9.39 -4.28
C SER A 26 6.44 -9.38 -4.68
N ASP A 27 5.56 -9.87 -3.82
CA ASP A 27 4.12 -10.00 -4.10
C ASP A 27 3.51 -8.62 -4.38
N LEU A 28 3.83 -7.63 -3.53
CA LEU A 28 3.37 -6.27 -3.72
C LEU A 28 3.95 -5.63 -4.99
N SER A 29 5.20 -5.93 -5.35
CA SER A 29 5.78 -5.46 -6.61
C SER A 29 5.06 -6.03 -7.83
N GLU A 30 4.69 -7.31 -7.78
CA GLU A 30 3.95 -7.96 -8.85
C GLU A 30 2.55 -7.34 -8.99
N GLU A 31 1.81 -7.20 -7.90
CA GLU A 31 0.51 -6.54 -7.88
C GLU A 31 0.58 -5.11 -8.43
N LEU A 32 1.57 -4.32 -7.98
CA LEU A 32 1.73 -2.94 -8.45
C LEU A 32 2.19 -2.88 -9.91
N THR A 33 2.94 -3.87 -10.40
CA THR A 33 3.31 -3.97 -11.81
C THR A 33 2.06 -4.18 -12.66
N GLN A 34 1.20 -5.11 -12.27
CA GLN A 34 -0.08 -5.35 -12.95
C GLN A 34 -0.96 -4.11 -12.95
N GLU A 35 -1.12 -3.46 -11.78
CA GLU A 35 -1.88 -2.20 -11.67
C GLU A 35 -1.28 -1.08 -12.54
N THR A 36 0.05 -1.01 -12.66
CA THR A 36 0.73 -0.03 -13.51
C THR A 36 0.32 -0.19 -14.97
N PHE A 37 0.38 -1.40 -15.51
CA PHE A 37 -0.03 -1.65 -16.89
C PHE A 37 -1.54 -1.49 -17.09
N TYR A 38 -2.35 -1.85 -16.11
CA TYR A 38 -3.79 -1.57 -16.15
C TYR A 38 -4.08 -0.06 -16.27
N GLN A 39 -3.39 0.78 -15.49
CA GLN A 39 -3.53 2.23 -15.60
C GLN A 39 -2.93 2.77 -16.91
N ALA A 40 -1.83 2.20 -17.39
CA ALA A 40 -1.23 2.57 -18.67
C ALA A 40 -2.20 2.35 -19.83
N VAL A 41 -2.86 1.19 -19.90
CA VAL A 41 -3.89 0.91 -20.92
C VAL A 41 -5.00 1.96 -20.91
N LYS A 42 -5.41 2.41 -19.73
CA LYS A 42 -6.48 3.41 -19.57
C LYS A 42 -6.06 4.85 -19.88
N SER A 43 -4.76 5.10 -19.99
CA SER A 43 -4.22 6.46 -20.13
C SER A 43 -3.18 6.59 -21.24
N ILE A 44 -3.08 5.59 -22.12
CA ILE A 44 -2.10 5.52 -23.20
C ILE A 44 -2.27 6.67 -24.19
N ASP A 45 -3.50 7.15 -24.36
CA ASP A 45 -3.85 8.33 -25.15
C ASP A 45 -3.21 9.63 -24.64
N ARG A 46 -2.77 9.65 -23.38
CA ARG A 46 -2.10 10.80 -22.76
C ARG A 46 -0.58 10.74 -22.88
N TYR A 47 -0.02 9.62 -23.34
CA TYR A 47 1.40 9.52 -23.58
C TYR A 47 1.77 10.28 -24.85
N ASN A 48 2.52 11.35 -24.70
CA ASN A 48 2.88 12.28 -25.78
C ASN A 48 4.28 12.00 -26.40
N GLY A 49 4.99 10.99 -25.91
CA GLY A 49 6.33 10.62 -26.41
C GLY A 49 7.47 11.57 -26.00
N GLU A 50 7.24 12.54 -25.11
CA GLU A 50 8.29 13.47 -24.64
C GLU A 50 9.35 12.78 -23.75
N CYS A 51 9.01 11.64 -23.17
CA CYS A 51 9.92 10.82 -22.38
C CYS A 51 9.90 9.38 -22.85
N LYS A 52 10.85 8.55 -22.38
CA LYS A 52 10.84 7.11 -22.68
C LYS A 52 9.59 6.45 -22.07
N MET A 53 9.05 5.45 -22.75
CA MET A 53 7.93 4.65 -22.25
C MET A 53 8.20 4.09 -20.85
N SER A 54 9.42 3.58 -20.58
CA SER A 54 9.79 3.07 -19.26
C SER A 54 9.76 4.14 -18.16
N VAL A 55 10.15 5.38 -18.47
CA VAL A 55 10.11 6.52 -17.54
C VAL A 55 8.65 6.88 -17.21
N TRP A 56 7.80 6.93 -18.22
CA TRP A 56 6.38 7.19 -18.04
C TRP A 56 5.69 6.09 -17.22
N LEU A 57 5.99 4.82 -17.49
CA LEU A 57 5.49 3.68 -16.73
C LEU A 57 5.96 3.70 -15.27
N CYS A 58 7.24 4.02 -15.01
CA CYS A 58 7.75 4.18 -13.65
C CYS A 58 7.05 5.31 -12.88
N GLN A 59 6.62 6.38 -13.56
CA GLN A 59 5.82 7.43 -12.94
C GLN A 59 4.42 6.93 -12.54
N ILE A 60 3.77 6.13 -13.39
CA ILE A 60 2.49 5.48 -13.03
C ILE A 60 2.71 4.53 -11.84
N ALA A 61 3.74 3.69 -11.88
CA ALA A 61 4.08 2.74 -10.81
C ALA A 61 4.31 3.43 -9.46
N LYS A 62 5.06 4.53 -9.46
CA LYS A 62 5.31 5.36 -8.26
C LYS A 62 4.00 5.92 -7.69
N HIS A 63 3.09 6.40 -8.53
CA HIS A 63 1.77 6.87 -8.05
C HIS A 63 0.94 5.74 -7.46
N SER A 64 0.91 4.57 -8.11
CA SER A 64 0.20 3.38 -7.60
C SER A 64 0.75 2.96 -6.23
N TYR A 65 2.08 2.95 -6.07
CA TYR A 65 2.73 2.65 -4.80
C TYR A 65 2.36 3.63 -3.69
N TYR A 66 2.42 4.95 -3.93
CA TYR A 66 2.02 5.92 -2.90
C TYR A 66 0.55 5.83 -2.53
N LYS A 67 -0.32 5.59 -3.51
CA LYS A 67 -1.74 5.37 -3.26
C LYS A 67 -1.97 4.12 -2.40
N HIS A 68 -1.19 3.06 -2.59
CA HIS A 68 -1.20 1.90 -1.72
C HIS A 68 -0.76 2.26 -0.29
N LEU A 69 0.35 3.00 -0.13
CA LEU A 69 0.83 3.45 1.18
C LEU A 69 -0.19 4.32 1.93
N GLU A 70 -0.85 5.24 1.24
CA GLU A 70 -1.90 6.08 1.84
C GLU A 70 -3.09 5.26 2.34
N ARG A 71 -3.52 4.27 1.56
CA ARG A 71 -4.59 3.34 1.93
C ARG A 71 -4.21 2.49 3.12
N SER A 72 -3.01 1.92 3.13
CA SER A 72 -2.49 1.11 4.23
C SER A 72 -2.44 1.92 5.54
N LYS A 73 -1.93 3.16 5.50
CA LYS A 73 -1.94 4.07 6.66
C LYS A 73 -3.36 4.35 7.15
N LYS A 74 -4.32 4.57 6.25
CA LYS A 74 -5.72 4.81 6.63
C LYS A 74 -6.35 3.58 7.28
N GLN A 75 -6.07 2.39 6.77
CA GLN A 75 -6.55 1.12 7.34
C GLN A 75 -5.97 0.89 8.73
N GLN A 76 -4.65 1.07 8.91
CA GLN A 76 -4.02 0.97 10.23
C GLN A 76 -4.62 1.95 11.24
N ARG A 77 -4.87 3.20 10.84
CA ARG A 77 -5.54 4.18 11.71
C ARG A 77 -6.96 3.76 12.11
N HIS A 78 -7.70 3.12 11.22
CA HIS A 78 -9.05 2.64 11.53
C HIS A 78 -9.02 1.47 12.52
N MET A 79 -8.11 0.51 12.31
CA MET A 79 -7.93 -0.63 13.22
C MET A 79 -7.57 -0.16 14.64
N LEU A 80 -6.67 0.81 14.78
CA LEU A 80 -6.31 1.39 16.07
C LEU A 80 -7.47 2.13 16.76
N GLN A 81 -8.41 2.70 16.01
CA GLN A 81 -9.60 3.33 16.58
C GLN A 81 -10.62 2.29 17.06
N ASP A 82 -10.79 1.20 16.33
CA ASP A 82 -11.67 0.10 16.73
C ASP A 82 -11.16 -0.60 18.01
N ASP A 83 -9.85 -0.80 18.15
CA ASP A 83 -9.24 -1.37 19.35
C ASP A 83 -9.37 -0.47 20.58
N ALA A 84 -9.27 0.86 20.41
CA ALA A 84 -9.45 1.83 21.51
C ALA A 84 -10.89 1.88 22.04
N ILE A 85 -11.88 1.51 21.22
CA ILE A 85 -13.29 1.41 21.60
C ILE A 85 -13.57 0.07 22.33
N HIS A 86 -12.68 -0.93 22.20
CA HIS A 86 -12.87 -2.26 22.77
C HIS A 86 -12.22 -2.47 24.15
N THR A 87 -11.96 -1.39 24.91
CA THR A 87 -11.70 -1.51 26.35
C THR A 87 -13.00 -1.97 27.01
N SER A 88 -13.14 -3.29 27.20
CA SER A 88 -14.33 -3.85 27.85
C SER A 88 -14.48 -3.21 29.24
N PRO A 89 -15.68 -2.82 29.68
CA PRO A 89 -15.92 -2.38 31.06
C PRO A 89 -15.37 -3.37 32.10
N GLU A 90 -15.29 -4.64 31.73
CA GLU A 90 -14.70 -5.72 32.54
C GLU A 90 -13.19 -5.56 32.73
N ALA A 91 -12.45 -5.07 31.73
CA ALA A 91 -11.02 -4.79 31.83
C ALA A 91 -10.73 -3.55 32.71
N GLU A 92 -11.60 -2.54 32.67
CA GLU A 92 -11.53 -1.37 33.57
C GLU A 92 -11.83 -1.76 35.03
N LEU A 93 -12.78 -2.66 35.26
CA LEU A 93 -13.11 -3.17 36.60
C LEU A 93 -11.93 -3.94 37.22
N ILE A 94 -11.30 -4.85 36.47
CA ILE A 94 -10.15 -5.64 36.95
C ILE A 94 -8.99 -4.72 37.37
N TYR A 95 -8.68 -3.69 36.57
CA TYR A 95 -7.62 -2.72 36.90
C TYR A 95 -7.94 -1.89 38.14
N SER A 96 -9.23 -1.58 38.35
CA SER A 96 -9.68 -0.84 39.54
C SER A 96 -9.64 -1.69 40.82
N GLU A 97 -9.90 -3.00 40.72
CA GLU A 97 -9.86 -3.94 41.85
C GLU A 97 -8.44 -4.17 42.36
N ASP A 98 -7.45 -4.29 41.47
CA ASP A 98 -6.04 -4.46 41.82
C ASP A 98 -5.47 -3.27 42.61
N LYS A 99 -5.94 -2.05 42.33
CA LYS A 99 -5.59 -0.84 43.09
C LYS A 99 -6.20 -0.80 44.49
N ILE A 100 -7.39 -1.36 44.67
CA ILE A 100 -8.08 -1.39 45.96
C ILE A 100 -7.44 -2.46 46.87
N ALA A 101 -7.00 -3.59 46.32
CA ALA A 101 -6.33 -4.65 47.07
C ALA A 101 -4.98 -4.21 47.68
N HIS A 102 -4.21 -3.40 46.95
CA HIS A 102 -2.91 -2.91 47.41
C HIS A 102 -2.98 -1.77 48.45
N ASN A 103 -4.13 -1.12 48.62
CA ASN A 103 -4.30 0.01 49.55
C ASN A 103 -4.93 -0.41 50.90
N ARG A 104 -5.10 -1.72 51.16
CA ARG A 104 -5.65 -2.28 52.41
C ARG A 104 -4.61 -2.95 53.32
N SER A 105 -3.32 -2.82 53.01
CA SER A 105 -2.25 -3.48 53.77
C SER A 105 -1.34 -2.53 54.56
N ASP A 106 -1.69 -1.24 54.69
CA ASP A 106 -1.08 -0.29 55.62
C ASP A 106 -2.09 0.19 56.67
#